data_AF-A0A6J4FTL3-F1
#
_entry.id   AF-A0A6J4FTL3-F1
#
_cell.length_a   1.000
_cell.length_b   1.000
_cell.length_c   1.000
_cell.angle_alpha   90.00
_cell.angle_beta   90.00
_cell.angle_gamma   90.00
#
_symmetry.space_group_name_H-M   'P 1'
#
loop_
_entity.id
_entity.type
_entity.pdbx_description
1 polymer ?
#
loop_
_entity_poly.entity_id
_entity_poly.type
_entity_poly.pdbx_seq_one_letter_code
_entity_poly.pdbx_strand_id
1 'polypeptide(L)' 'MLIPDRDEIMRSARLMVLRYGNHAAAIAREDIASAKFGREQDLAFLVLNEVERMVLTGTAPTTH' A
#
# COMPACT_ATOMS: atom_id res chain seq x y z
N MET A 1 6.45 -20.20 -4.80
CA MET A 1 5.98 -18.79 -4.89
C MET A 1 6.24 -18.17 -3.52
N LEU A 2 7.09 -17.14 -3.43
CA LEU A 2 7.40 -16.47 -2.16
C LEU A 2 6.32 -15.41 -1.94
N ILE A 3 5.48 -15.59 -0.93
CA ILE A 3 4.47 -14.60 -0.53
C ILE A 3 5.22 -13.33 -0.10
N PRO A 4 4.82 -12.12 -0.54
CA PRO A 4 5.46 -10.89 -0.08
C PRO A 4 5.37 -10.76 1.45
N ASP A 5 6.45 -10.28 2.06
CA ASP A 5 6.52 -10.16 3.52
C ASP A 5 5.45 -9.19 4.01
N ARG A 6 4.67 -9.59 5.02
CA ARG A 6 3.64 -8.76 5.62
C ARG A 6 4.20 -7.43 6.11
N ASP A 7 5.41 -7.43 6.64
CA ASP A 7 6.05 -6.21 7.15
C ASP A 7 6.42 -5.24 6.01
N GLU A 8 6.77 -5.77 4.84
CA GLU A 8 7.04 -4.97 3.64
C GLU A 8 5.76 -4.27 3.14
N ILE A 9 4.65 -5.01 3.09
CA ILE A 9 3.33 -4.47 2.70
C ILE A 9 2.92 -3.35 3.67
N MET A 10 2.95 -3.62 4.97
CA MET A 10 2.55 -2.67 6.01
C MET A 10 3.43 -1.41 6.00
N ARG A 11 4.74 -1.55 5.81
CA ARG A 11 5.68 -0.42 5.73
C ARG A 11 5.39 0.45 4.52
N SER A 12 5.20 -0.15 3.35
CA SER A 12 4.90 0.58 2.11
C SER A 12 3.56 1.31 2.20
N ALA A 13 2.51 0.62 2.65
CA ALA A 13 1.19 1.23 2.83
C ALA A 13 1.24 2.40 3.83
N ARG A 14 1.94 2.23 4.96
CA ARG A 14 2.12 3.28 5.95
C ARG A 14 2.83 4.50 5.36
N LEU A 15 3.93 4.31 4.62
CA LEU A 15 4.66 5.41 4.01
C LEU A 15 3.79 6.19 3.02
N MET A 16 2.97 5.49 2.24
CA MET A 16 2.03 6.14 1.32
C MET A 16 0.97 6.95 2.06
N VAL A 17 0.32 6.38 3.07
CA VAL A 17 -0.71 7.09 3.87
C VAL A 17 -0.11 8.29 4.61
N LEU A 18 1.10 8.16 5.17
CA LEU A 18 1.79 9.29 5.82
C LEU A 18 2.12 10.41 4.83
N ARG A 19 2.53 10.07 3.60
CA ARG A 19 2.95 11.03 2.59
C ARG A 19 1.78 11.71 1.89
N TYR A 20 0.71 10.97 1.62
CA TYR A 20 -0.37 11.42 0.74
C TYR A 20 -1.74 11.49 1.42
N GLY A 21 -1.86 11.05 2.68
CA GLY A 21 -3.11 11.06 3.43
C GLY A 21 -4.24 10.35 2.70
N ASN A 22 -5.39 11.03 2.58
CA ASN A 22 -6.58 10.49 1.90
C ASN A 22 -6.36 10.22 0.39
N HIS A 23 -5.30 10.78 -0.21
CA HIS A 23 -4.99 10.57 -1.64
C HIS A 23 -4.12 9.32 -1.87
N ALA A 24 -3.63 8.68 -0.79
CA ALA A 24 -2.76 7.50 -0.89
C ALA A 24 -3.40 6.35 -1.68
N ALA A 25 -4.71 6.12 -1.52
CA ALA A 25 -5.42 5.07 -2.23
C ALA A 25 -5.49 5.34 -3.75
N ALA A 26 -5.67 6.60 -4.16
CA ALA A 26 -5.69 6.97 -5.58
C ALA A 26 -4.31 6.73 -6.22
N ILE A 27 -3.24 7.15 -5.55
CA ILE A 27 -1.85 6.98 -6.02
C ILE A 27 -1.49 5.48 -6.07
N ALA A 28 -1.85 4.69 -5.05
CA ALA A 28 -1.60 3.25 -5.05
C ALA A 28 -2.31 2.50 -6.20
N ARG A 29 -3.48 2.99 -6.63
CA ARG A 29 -4.18 2.45 -7.81
C ARG A 29 -3.44 2.76 -9.12
N GLU A 30 -2.88 3.96 -9.24
CA GLU A 30 -2.03 4.32 -10.38
C GLU A 30 -0.73 3.49 -10.41
N ASP A 31 -0.14 3.23 -9.25
CA ASP A 31 1.05 2.38 -9.12
C ASP A 31 0.77 0.94 -9.57
N ILE A 32 -0.39 0.35 -9.23
CA ILE A 32 -0.79 -0.98 -9.74
C ILE A 32 -0.96 -0.97 -11.26
N ALA A 33 -1.59 0.08 -11.80
CA ALA A 33 -1.81 0.20 -13.25
C ALA A 33 -0.49 0.29 -14.03
N SER A 34 0.58 0.77 -13.39
CA SER A 34 1.93 0.87 -13.96
C SER A 34 2.86 -0.30 -13.61
N ALA A 35 2.48 -1.16 -12.65
CA ALA A 35 3.27 -2.31 -12.22
C ALA A 35 3.38 -3.37 -13.33
N LYS A 36 4.57 -3.96 -13.47
CA LYS A 36 4.81 -5.06 -14.42
C LYS A 36 4.23 -6.37 -13.87
N PHE A 37 3.84 -7.27 -14.77
CA PHE A 37 3.20 -8.55 -14.44
C PHE A 37 4.00 -9.38 -13.43
N GLY A 38 3.29 -10.20 -12.64
CA GLY A 38 3.88 -11.16 -11.71
C GLY A 38 4.00 -10.60 -10.29
N ARG A 39 5.12 -10.91 -9.61
CA ARG A 39 5.29 -10.61 -8.17
C ARG A 39 5.15 -9.13 -7.82
N GLU A 40 5.57 -8.22 -8.70
CA GLU A 40 5.46 -6.77 -8.48
C GLU A 40 3.99 -6.33 -8.48
N GLN A 41 3.17 -6.86 -9.39
CA GLN A 41 1.74 -6.61 -9.43
C GLN A 41 1.03 -7.17 -8.18
N ASP A 42 1.37 -8.40 -7.77
CA ASP A 42 0.81 -9.02 -6.56
C ASP A 42 1.12 -8.19 -5.30
N LEU A 43 2.36 -7.71 -5.16
CA LEU A 43 2.75 -6.83 -4.06
C LEU A 43 2.00 -5.50 -4.11
N ALA A 44 1.88 -4.89 -5.29
CA ALA A 44 1.17 -3.61 -5.46
C ALA A 44 -0.31 -3.74 -5.06
N PHE A 45 -0.98 -4.84 -5.41
CA PHE A 45 -2.35 -5.14 -4.95
C PHE A 45 -2.46 -5.26 -3.44
N LEU A 46 -1.53 -5.97 -2.79
CA LEU A 46 -1.53 -6.12 -1.34
C LEU A 46 -1.29 -4.79 -0.63
N VAL A 47 -0.41 -3.95 -1.17
CA VAL A 47 -0.17 -2.59 -0.65
C VAL A 47 -1.39 -1.71 -0.82
N LEU A 48 -2.07 -1.73 -1.97
CA LEU A 48 -3.31 -0.97 -2.17
C LEU A 48 -4.38 -1.36 -1.15
N ASN A 49 -4.65 -2.66 -0.98
CA ASN A 49 -5.66 -3.13 -0.04
C ASN A 49 -5.39 -2.62 1.38
N GLU A 50 -4.12 -2.62 1.79
CA GLU A 50 -3.74 -2.13 3.12
C GLU A 50 -3.82 -0.60 3.22
N VAL A 51 -3.47 0.14 2.17
CA VAL A 51 -3.66 1.60 2.09
C VAL A 51 -5.14 1.95 2.22
N GLU A 52 -6.02 1.28 1.47
CA GLU A 52 -7.46 1.50 1.53
C GLU A 52 -8.01 1.23 2.92
N ARG A 53 -7.58 0.13 3.55
CA ARG A 53 -7.93 -0.20 4.94
C ARG A 53 -7.50 0.90 5.91
N MET A 54 -6.26 1.39 5.80
CA MET A 54 -5.72 2.44 6.68
C MET A 54 -6.43 3.78 6.49
N VAL A 55 -6.73 4.16 5.25
CA VAL A 55 -7.50 5.39 4.95
C VAL A 55 -8.92 5.29 5.52
N LEU A 56 -9.61 4.15 5.30
CA LEU A 56 -10.97 3.91 5.81
C LEU A 56 -11.06 3.94 7.34
N THR A 57 -10.05 3.41 8.03
CA THR A 57 -10.03 3.31 9.49
C THR A 57 -9.41 4.52 10.18
N GLY A 58 -8.84 5.47 9.42
CA GLY A 58 -8.10 6.61 9.97
C GLY A 58 -6.82 6.22 10.71
N THR A 59 -6.38 4.96 10.63
CA THR A 59 -5.16 4.49 11.27
C THR A 59 -3.97 4.71 10.35
N ALA A 60 -3.55 5.96 10.17
CA ALA A 60 -2.16 6.22 9.82
C ALA A 60 -1.36 6.04 11.13
N PRO A 61 -0.54 4.98 11.29
CA PRO A 61 0.13 4.78 12.57
C PRO A 61 1.03 6.00 12.82
N THR A 62 0.88 6.65 13.97
CA THR A 62 1.76 7.73 14.41
C THR A 62 3.17 7.19 14.55
N THR A 63 4.13 7.83 13.90
CA THR A 63 5.56 7.57 14.15
C THR A 63 5.85 7.96 15.58
N HIS A 64 5.98 6.97 16.47
CA HIS A 64 6.74 7.09 17.71
C HIS A 64 8.16 6.61 17.45
#